data_AF-A0A947V4I3-F1
#
_entry.id   AF-A0A947V4I3-F1
#
_cell.length_a   1.000
_cell.length_b   1.000
_cell.length_c   1.000
_cell.angle_alpha   90.00
_cell.angle_beta   90.00
_cell.angle_gamma   90.00
#
_symmetry.space_group_name_H-M   'P 1'
#
loop_
_entity.id
_entity.type
_entity.pdbx_description
1 polymer ?
#
loop_
_entity_poly.entity_id
_entity_poly.type
_entity_poly.pdbx_seq_one_letter_code
_entity_poly.pdbx_strand_id
1 'polypeptide(L)'
;MLLRNLPQPEFPSGYLLPRLLARKAAGAADVQACLEGKQPLPWATAQDIAGRSQAERVWLYHQLNSRLRHSLAPVFLFFELKPLVNGVRLRRARASADGLDFSPSRTLLCPELQKLLQTEEEAPVLTKRLEALLCARLAPGFSGLAAVYAGQGIAAFERRLYELFFAHLGLVAPEAGVRSFFKDIV
;
A
#
# COMPACT_ATOMS: atom_id res chain seq x y z
N MET A 1 -8.11 1.02 12.20
CA MET A 1 -7.95 0.87 10.74
C MET A 1 -6.87 1.83 10.25
N LEU A 2 -5.90 1.34 9.47
CA LEU A 2 -4.79 2.13 8.88
C LEU A 2 -5.10 2.68 7.49
N LEU A 3 -6.08 2.10 6.81
CA LEU A 3 -6.57 2.60 5.53
C LEU A 3 -7.56 3.74 5.75
N ARG A 4 -7.66 4.66 4.80
CA ARG A 4 -8.62 5.76 4.82
C ARG A 4 -10.06 5.24 4.83
N ASN A 5 -10.90 5.90 5.62
CA ASN A 5 -12.33 5.70 5.54
C ASN A 5 -12.89 6.61 4.45
N LEU A 6 -13.47 6.03 3.40
CA LEU A 6 -14.11 6.78 2.33
C LEU A 6 -15.63 6.82 2.56
N PRO A 7 -16.29 7.98 2.36
CA PRO A 7 -17.75 8.04 2.29
C PRO A 7 -18.23 7.03 1.24
N GLN A 8 -19.30 6.29 1.55
CA GLN A 8 -19.70 5.14 0.75
C GLN A 8 -20.11 5.55 -0.67
N PRO A 9 -19.56 4.91 -1.70
CA PRO A 9 -20.27 4.65 -2.93
C PRO A 9 -20.90 3.26 -2.88
N GLU A 10 -22.21 3.18 -3.11
CA GLU A 10 -22.96 1.92 -3.13
C GLU A 10 -22.95 1.27 -4.51
N PHE A 11 -21.76 1.10 -5.12
CA PHE A 11 -21.71 0.38 -6.40
C PHE A 11 -21.89 -1.12 -6.17
N PRO A 12 -22.89 -1.77 -6.79
CA PRO A 12 -23.10 -3.20 -6.65
C PRO A 12 -21.94 -3.98 -7.27
N SER A 13 -21.67 -5.19 -6.76
CA SER A 13 -20.59 -6.05 -7.26
C SER A 13 -20.73 -6.37 -8.76
N GLY A 14 -21.97 -6.46 -9.27
CA GLY A 14 -22.28 -6.64 -10.69
C GLY A 14 -21.81 -5.48 -11.60
N TYR A 15 -21.55 -4.31 -11.03
CA TYR A 15 -20.97 -3.16 -11.75
C TYR A 15 -19.44 -3.16 -11.73
N LEU A 16 -18.83 -3.63 -10.64
CA LEU A 16 -17.39 -3.61 -10.44
C LEU A 16 -16.64 -4.60 -11.33
N LEU A 17 -17.13 -5.84 -11.41
CA LEU A 17 -16.42 -6.91 -12.10
C LEU A 17 -16.25 -6.64 -13.61
N PRO A 18 -17.28 -6.23 -14.38
CA PRO A 18 -17.10 -5.92 -15.80
C PRO A 18 -16.10 -4.80 -16.04
N ARG A 19 -16.05 -3.79 -15.16
CA ARG A 19 -15.10 -2.68 -15.27
C ARG A 19 -13.67 -3.11 -14.97
N LEU A 20 -13.47 -3.94 -13.96
CA LEU A 20 -12.16 -4.53 -13.68
C LEU A 20 -11.66 -5.36 -14.86
N LEU A 21 -12.53 -6.19 -15.45
CA LEU A 21 -12.20 -6.99 -16.62
C LEU A 21 -11.89 -6.12 -17.84
N ALA A 22 -12.67 -5.06 -18.10
CA ALA A 22 -12.42 -4.13 -19.20
C ALA A 22 -11.07 -3.40 -19.05
N ARG A 23 -10.73 -2.94 -17.83
CA ARG A 23 -9.45 -2.29 -17.54
C ARG A 23 -8.26 -3.26 -17.69
N LYS A 24 -8.42 -4.50 -17.23
CA LYS A 24 -7.43 -5.56 -17.44
C LYS A 24 -7.21 -5.84 -18.93
N ALA A 25 -8.30 -5.96 -19.70
CA ALA A 25 -8.24 -6.17 -21.14
C ALA A 25 -7.55 -5.02 -21.88
N ALA A 26 -7.84 -3.77 -21.50
CA ALA A 26 -7.17 -2.60 -22.05
C ALA A 26 -5.66 -2.62 -21.78
N GLY A 27 -5.24 -2.94 -20.55
CA GLY A 27 -3.81 -3.09 -20.23
C GLY A 27 -3.13 -4.20 -21.02
N ALA A 28 -3.80 -5.34 -21.23
CA ALA A 28 -3.28 -6.43 -22.06
C ALA A 28 -3.14 -6.01 -23.54
N ALA A 29 -4.10 -5.24 -24.06
CA ALA A 29 -4.05 -4.70 -25.41
C ALA A 29 -2.90 -3.71 -25.60
N ASP A 30 -2.65 -2.83 -24.61
CA ASP A 30 -1.49 -1.92 -24.63
C ASP A 30 -0.17 -2.71 -24.77
N VAL A 31 -0.01 -3.76 -23.95
CA VAL A 31 1.18 -4.63 -23.98
C VAL A 31 1.33 -5.34 -25.31
N GLN A 32 0.24 -5.94 -25.81
CA GLN A 32 0.26 -6.66 -27.08
C GLN A 32 0.65 -5.75 -28.24
N ALA A 33 0.06 -4.55 -28.32
CA ALA A 33 0.37 -3.59 -29.37
C ALA A 33 1.83 -3.10 -29.33
N CYS A 34 2.44 -3.04 -28.14
CA CYS A 34 3.87 -2.78 -28.00
C CYS A 34 4.74 -3.93 -28.47
N LEU A 35 4.39 -5.17 -28.12
CA LEU A 35 5.12 -6.36 -28.58
C LEU A 35 5.06 -6.51 -30.11
N GLU A 36 3.96 -6.10 -30.72
CA GLU A 36 3.77 -6.07 -32.17
C GLU A 36 4.45 -4.88 -32.87
N GLY A 37 5.12 -3.99 -32.12
CA GLY A 37 5.80 -2.81 -32.66
C GLY A 37 4.85 -1.72 -33.19
N LYS A 38 3.54 -1.80 -32.89
CA LYS A 38 2.53 -0.85 -33.38
C LYS A 38 2.56 0.48 -32.63
N GLN A 39 2.83 0.43 -31.33
CA GLN A 39 2.91 1.63 -30.48
C GLN A 39 3.82 1.38 -29.28
N PRO A 40 4.63 2.35 -28.85
CA PRO A 40 5.36 2.22 -27.59
C PRO A 40 4.38 2.16 -26.42
N LEU A 41 4.76 1.45 -25.34
CA LEU A 41 3.98 1.49 -24.12
C LEU A 41 3.89 2.93 -23.59
N PRO A 42 2.70 3.43 -23.25
CA PRO A 42 2.55 4.78 -22.69
C PRO A 42 3.17 4.92 -21.29
N TRP A 43 3.69 3.84 -20.72
CA TRP A 43 4.31 3.73 -19.40
C TRP A 43 5.69 3.08 -19.53
N ALA A 44 6.62 3.75 -20.20
CA ALA A 44 7.90 3.17 -20.60
C ALA A 44 8.88 2.94 -19.43
N THR A 45 8.63 3.53 -18.26
CA THR A 45 9.53 3.41 -17.10
C THR A 45 8.95 2.55 -15.97
N ALA A 46 9.83 1.99 -15.13
CA ALA A 46 9.41 1.30 -13.91
C ALA A 46 8.60 2.21 -12.97
N GLN A 47 8.88 3.52 -12.98
CA GLN A 47 8.14 4.51 -12.21
C GLN A 47 6.71 4.69 -12.74
N ASP A 48 6.51 4.70 -14.06
CA ASP A 48 5.18 4.79 -14.67
C ASP A 48 4.35 3.54 -14.36
N ILE A 49 4.96 2.35 -14.43
CA ILE A 49 4.32 1.08 -14.07
C ILE A 49 3.86 1.09 -12.61
N ALA A 50 4.75 1.51 -11.69
CA ALA A 50 4.44 1.60 -10.28
C ALA A 50 3.31 2.61 -10.02
N GLY A 51 3.38 3.78 -10.66
CA GLY A 51 2.37 4.83 -10.57
C GLY A 51 1.01 4.39 -11.09
N ARG A 52 0.95 3.73 -12.26
CA ARG A 52 -0.29 3.17 -12.82
C ARG A 52 -0.87 2.10 -11.89
N SER A 53 -0.04 1.17 -11.42
CA SER A 53 -0.46 0.11 -10.49
C SER A 53 -1.04 0.67 -9.20
N GLN A 54 -0.44 1.75 -8.67
CA GLN A 54 -0.94 2.45 -7.50
C GLN A 54 -2.26 3.17 -7.77
N ALA A 55 -2.37 3.87 -8.90
CA ALA A 55 -3.61 4.52 -9.32
C ALA A 55 -4.76 3.52 -9.51
N GLU A 56 -4.50 2.35 -10.09
CA GLU A 56 -5.49 1.28 -10.23
C GLU A 56 -5.99 0.77 -8.88
N ARG A 57 -5.08 0.52 -7.92
CA ARG A 57 -5.46 0.10 -6.56
C ARG A 57 -6.28 1.16 -5.85
N VAL A 58 -5.87 2.42 -5.97
CA VAL A 58 -6.60 3.56 -5.40
C VAL A 58 -8.00 3.66 -6.01
N TRP A 59 -8.10 3.60 -7.33
CA TRP A 59 -9.37 3.63 -8.04
C TRP A 59 -10.27 2.50 -7.55
N LEU A 60 -9.77 1.26 -7.53
CA LEU A 60 -10.53 0.10 -7.08
C LEU A 60 -11.05 0.29 -5.66
N TYR A 61 -10.19 0.69 -4.71
CA TYR A 61 -10.59 0.92 -3.32
C TYR A 61 -11.72 1.95 -3.20
N HIS A 62 -11.73 2.99 -4.04
CA HIS A 62 -12.82 3.96 -4.08
C HIS A 62 -14.12 3.41 -4.65
N GLN A 63 -14.08 2.39 -5.49
CA GLN A 63 -15.30 1.79 -6.03
C GLN A 63 -15.91 0.73 -5.10
N LEU A 64 -15.17 0.26 -4.08
CA LEU A 64 -15.63 -0.78 -3.16
C LEU A 64 -16.58 -0.24 -2.09
N ASN A 65 -17.64 -0.99 -1.81
CA ASN A 65 -18.48 -0.77 -0.62
C ASN A 65 -17.71 -1.12 0.68
N SER A 66 -18.29 -0.76 1.83
CA SER A 66 -17.66 -0.94 3.14
C SER A 66 -17.34 -2.40 3.46
N ARG A 67 -18.24 -3.34 3.13
CA ARG A 67 -18.04 -4.78 3.35
C ARG A 67 -16.84 -5.30 2.57
N LEU A 68 -16.76 -5.00 1.27
CA LEU A 68 -15.64 -5.43 0.43
C LEU A 68 -14.33 -4.75 0.84
N ARG A 69 -14.37 -3.47 1.22
CA ARG A 69 -13.19 -2.77 1.78
C ARG A 69 -12.68 -3.44 3.05
N HIS A 70 -13.59 -3.89 3.92
CA HIS A 70 -13.21 -4.59 5.14
C HIS A 70 -12.58 -5.96 4.84
N SER A 71 -13.23 -6.78 4.01
CA SER A 71 -12.71 -8.10 3.61
C SER A 71 -11.35 -8.00 2.90
N LEU A 72 -11.20 -7.05 1.97
CA LEU A 72 -9.96 -6.85 1.20
C LEU A 72 -8.94 -5.94 1.89
N ALA A 73 -9.23 -5.41 3.08
CA ALA A 73 -8.34 -4.51 3.80
C ALA A 73 -6.90 -5.04 3.95
N PRO A 74 -6.68 -6.34 4.24
CA PRO A 74 -5.31 -6.87 4.33
C PRO A 74 -4.53 -6.73 3.02
N VAL A 75 -5.16 -6.95 1.87
CA VAL A 75 -4.53 -6.84 0.56
C VAL A 75 -4.09 -5.40 0.30
N PHE A 76 -4.99 -4.44 0.53
CA PHE A 76 -4.66 -3.03 0.35
C PHE A 76 -3.59 -2.56 1.34
N LEU A 77 -3.65 -3.02 2.60
CA LEU A 77 -2.65 -2.68 3.61
C LEU A 77 -1.27 -3.23 3.25
N PHE A 78 -1.18 -4.45 2.72
CA PHE A 78 0.08 -5.03 2.24
C PHE A 78 0.77 -4.13 1.21
N PHE A 79 0.01 -3.59 0.23
CA PHE A 79 0.55 -2.66 -0.75
C PHE A 79 0.96 -1.30 -0.17
N GLU A 80 0.37 -0.89 0.96
CA GLU A 80 0.72 0.35 1.65
C GLU A 80 1.89 0.20 2.64
N LEU A 81 2.37 -1.02 2.93
CA LEU A 81 3.59 -1.22 3.74
C LEU A 81 4.82 -0.61 3.08
N LYS A 82 4.93 -0.72 1.75
CA LYS A 82 6.07 -0.17 1.02
C LYS A 82 6.14 1.36 1.07
N PRO A 83 5.03 2.09 0.87
CA PRO A 83 4.95 3.50 1.22
C PRO A 83 5.47 3.80 2.64
N LEU A 84 5.03 3.10 3.69
CA LEU A 84 5.53 3.35 5.05
C LEU A 84 7.07 3.26 5.13
N VAL A 85 7.65 2.20 4.55
CA VAL A 85 9.11 2.00 4.51
C VAL A 85 9.82 3.09 3.72
N ASN A 86 9.26 3.46 2.56
CA ASN A 86 9.80 4.49 1.69
C ASN A 86 9.82 5.86 2.38
N GLY A 87 8.78 6.19 3.16
CA GLY A 87 8.75 7.41 3.97
C GLY A 87 9.90 7.46 4.99
N VAL A 88 10.17 6.35 5.69
CA VAL A 88 11.33 6.28 6.60
C VAL A 88 12.66 6.39 5.84
N ARG A 89 12.77 5.74 4.68
CA ARG A 89 13.99 5.75 3.84
C ARG A 89 14.34 7.15 3.34
N LEU A 90 13.35 7.93 2.91
CA LEU A 90 13.55 9.34 2.51
C LEU A 90 14.12 10.19 3.64
N ARG A 91 13.53 10.08 4.84
CA ARG A 91 13.99 10.86 6.00
C ARG A 91 15.42 10.52 6.37
N ARG A 92 15.81 9.24 6.24
CA ARG A 92 17.20 8.83 6.42
C ARG A 92 18.13 9.46 5.37
N ALA A 93 17.70 9.54 4.11
CA ALA A 93 18.50 10.10 3.02
C ALA A 93 18.58 11.64 3.04
N ARG A 94 17.84 12.31 3.92
CA ARG A 94 17.62 13.78 3.91
C ARG A 94 17.20 14.31 2.53
N ALA A 95 16.63 13.45 1.69
CA ALA A 95 16.11 13.84 0.40
C ALA A 95 14.83 14.65 0.62
N SER A 96 14.63 15.69 -0.20
CA SER A 96 13.36 16.40 -0.20
C SER A 96 12.24 15.41 -0.52
N ALA A 97 11.03 15.71 -0.04
CA ALA A 97 9.85 14.91 -0.32
C ALA A 97 9.53 14.81 -1.83
N ASP A 98 10.19 15.59 -2.68
CA ASP A 98 10.02 15.59 -4.14
C ASP A 98 10.41 14.26 -4.81
N GLY A 99 11.28 13.46 -4.17
CA GLY A 99 11.73 12.18 -4.72
C GLY A 99 10.72 11.02 -4.58
N LEU A 100 9.67 11.20 -3.78
CA LEU A 100 8.64 10.19 -3.54
C LEU A 100 7.30 10.91 -3.47
N ASP A 101 6.53 10.78 -4.56
CA ASP A 101 5.21 11.37 -4.68
C ASP A 101 4.23 10.76 -3.66
N PHE A 102 4.29 11.27 -2.43
CA PHE A 102 3.33 11.06 -1.36
C PHE A 102 2.10 11.95 -1.55
N SER A 103 1.62 12.08 -2.78
CA SER A 103 0.33 12.71 -3.03
C SER A 103 -0.76 11.95 -2.27
N PRO A 104 -1.59 12.64 -1.48
CA PRO A 104 -2.78 12.07 -0.84
C PRO A 104 -3.71 11.33 -1.81
N SER A 105 -3.65 11.70 -3.10
CA SER A 105 -4.40 11.04 -4.16
C SER A 105 -3.88 9.64 -4.49
N ARG A 106 -2.63 9.31 -4.17
CA ARG A 106 -1.96 8.06 -4.55
C ARG A 106 -1.88 7.02 -3.43
N THR A 107 -2.10 7.39 -2.17
CA THR A 107 -2.05 6.44 -1.04
C THR A 107 -3.44 6.14 -0.46
N LEU A 108 -3.62 4.91 0.03
CA LEU A 108 -4.78 4.48 0.80
C LEU A 108 -4.61 4.67 2.31
N LEU A 109 -3.45 5.14 2.79
CA LEU A 109 -3.21 5.36 4.21
C LEU A 109 -4.19 6.38 4.80
N CYS A 110 -4.50 6.25 6.08
CA CYS A 110 -5.35 7.21 6.79
C CYS A 110 -4.67 8.59 6.89
N PRO A 111 -5.44 9.69 7.02
CA PRO A 111 -4.88 11.04 7.05
C PRO A 111 -3.80 11.26 8.11
N GLU A 112 -3.90 10.60 9.26
CA GLU A 112 -2.91 10.69 10.33
C GLU A 112 -1.55 10.10 9.92
N LEU A 113 -1.54 8.97 9.20
CA LEU A 113 -0.32 8.41 8.65
C LEU A 113 0.23 9.27 7.52
N GLN A 114 -0.62 9.78 6.64
CA GLN A 114 -0.17 10.69 5.57
C GLN A 114 0.52 11.92 6.16
N LYS A 115 -0.10 12.57 7.15
CA LYS A 115 0.48 13.70 7.88
C LYS A 115 1.81 13.34 8.51
N LEU A 116 1.89 12.17 9.16
CA LEU A 116 3.13 11.70 9.78
C LEU A 116 4.26 11.55 8.75
N LEU A 117 4.00 10.92 7.61
CA LEU A 117 5.02 10.73 6.56
C LEU A 117 5.45 12.05 5.90
N GLN A 118 4.57 13.06 5.90
CA GLN A 118 4.87 14.40 5.38
C GLN A 118 5.68 15.27 6.35
N THR A 119 5.79 14.91 7.63
CA THR A 119 6.61 15.68 8.60
C THR A 119 8.09 15.67 8.26
N GLU A 120 8.82 16.74 8.56
CA GLU A 120 10.28 16.84 8.40
C GLU A 120 11.07 16.16 9.52
N GLU A 121 10.44 15.27 10.28
CA GLU A 121 11.07 14.57 11.39
C GLU A 121 12.18 13.63 10.91
N GLU A 122 13.24 13.51 11.71
CA GLU A 122 14.29 12.54 11.44
C GLU A 122 13.76 11.10 11.54
N ALA A 123 14.36 10.20 10.77
CA ALA A 123 13.93 8.80 10.70
C ALA A 123 13.77 8.08 12.06
N PRO A 124 14.65 8.29 13.08
CA PRO A 124 14.45 7.69 14.41
C PRO A 124 13.18 8.18 15.13
N VAL A 125 12.79 9.44 14.94
CA VAL A 125 11.57 10.02 15.53
C VAL A 125 10.35 9.52 14.77
N LEU A 126 10.40 9.56 13.44
CA LEU A 126 9.35 9.06 12.56
C LEU A 126 9.01 7.59 12.84
N THR A 127 10.02 6.73 13.00
CA THR A 127 9.83 5.30 13.29
C THR A 127 9.17 5.05 14.64
N LYS A 128 9.50 5.82 15.69
CA LYS A 128 8.81 5.73 17.00
C LYS A 128 7.34 6.12 16.89
N ARG A 129 7.02 7.21 16.20
CA ARG A 129 5.63 7.65 16.00
C ARG A 129 4.84 6.68 15.14
N LEU A 130 5.48 6.12 14.12
CA LEU A 130 4.88 5.10 13.26
C LEU A 130 4.57 3.83 14.07
N GLU A 131 5.51 3.34 14.88
CA GLU A 131 5.29 2.22 15.79
C GLU A 131 4.08 2.47 16.70
N ALA A 132 4.02 3.63 17.37
CA ALA A 132 2.91 3.98 18.24
C ALA A 132 1.55 3.95 17.50
N LEU A 133 1.49 4.46 16.27
CA LEU A 133 0.27 4.41 15.45
C LEU A 133 -0.10 2.98 15.04
N LEU A 134 0.86 2.16 14.63
CA LEU A 134 0.63 0.76 14.27
C LEU A 134 0.12 -0.05 15.47
N CYS A 135 0.73 0.14 16.64
CA CYS A 135 0.29 -0.46 17.90
C CYS A 135 -1.15 -0.06 18.25
N ALA A 136 -1.47 1.23 18.14
CA ALA A 136 -2.80 1.73 18.48
C ALA A 136 -3.90 1.33 17.49
N ARG A 137 -3.57 1.15 16.20
CA ARG A 137 -4.56 0.98 15.13
C ARG A 137 -4.70 -0.44 14.59
N LEU A 138 -3.71 -1.31 14.80
CA LEU A 138 -3.73 -2.72 14.40
C LEU A 138 -3.70 -3.66 15.61
N ALA A 139 -2.55 -3.73 16.30
CA ALA A 139 -2.35 -4.63 17.41
C ALA A 139 -1.09 -4.24 18.21
N PRO A 140 -1.05 -4.50 19.53
CA PRO A 140 0.15 -4.31 20.35
C PRO A 140 1.40 -5.04 19.84
N GLY A 141 1.23 -6.13 19.08
CA GLY A 141 2.33 -6.89 18.48
C GLY A 141 3.22 -6.10 17.52
N PHE A 142 2.82 -4.90 17.09
CA PHE A 142 3.66 -4.02 16.27
C PHE A 142 4.79 -3.31 17.04
N SER A 143 4.91 -3.53 18.34
CA SER A 143 5.96 -2.94 19.18
C SER A 143 7.38 -3.39 18.81
N GLY A 144 8.37 -2.55 19.13
CA GLY A 144 9.79 -2.82 18.94
C GLY A 144 10.35 -2.48 17.56
N LEU A 145 9.52 -1.98 16.64
CA LEU A 145 9.94 -1.56 15.30
C LEU A 145 11.01 -0.45 15.34
N ALA A 146 10.84 0.55 16.19
CA ALA A 146 11.81 1.64 16.34
C ALA A 146 13.14 1.14 16.92
N ALA A 147 13.11 0.18 17.84
CA ALA A 147 14.32 -0.45 18.37
C ALA A 147 15.08 -1.25 17.29
N VAL A 148 14.34 -2.01 16.47
CA VAL A 148 14.92 -2.73 15.31
C VAL A 148 15.55 -1.76 14.31
N TYR A 149 14.86 -0.65 14.01
CA TYR A 149 15.43 0.39 13.16
C TYR A 149 16.72 0.98 13.75
N ALA A 150 16.73 1.32 15.03
CA ALA A 150 17.89 1.91 15.69
C ALA A 150 19.11 0.97 15.72
N GLY A 151 18.88 -0.34 15.95
CA GLY A 151 19.96 -1.32 16.06
C GLY A 151 20.45 -1.90 14.72
N GLN A 152 19.55 -2.08 13.74
CA GLN A 152 19.84 -2.84 12.51
C GLN A 152 19.49 -2.06 11.22
N GLY A 153 18.95 -0.85 11.33
CA GLY A 153 18.66 0.03 10.21
C GLY A 153 17.40 -0.31 9.40
N ILE A 154 17.27 0.36 8.26
CA ILE A 154 16.04 0.36 7.44
C ILE A 154 15.66 -1.02 6.87
N ALA A 155 16.65 -1.84 6.50
CA ALA A 155 16.38 -3.16 5.91
C ALA A 155 15.76 -4.11 6.94
N ALA A 156 16.27 -4.10 8.17
CA ALA A 156 15.72 -4.87 9.27
C ALA A 156 14.35 -4.34 9.71
N PHE A 157 14.16 -3.01 9.72
CA PHE A 157 12.84 -2.41 9.95
C PHE A 157 11.82 -2.87 8.91
N GLU A 158 12.16 -2.83 7.62
CA GLU A 158 11.30 -3.28 6.52
C GLU A 158 10.92 -4.75 6.73
N ARG A 159 11.92 -5.64 6.88
CA ARG A 159 11.68 -7.06 7.11
C ARG A 159 10.77 -7.29 8.32
N ARG A 160 11.06 -6.63 9.45
CA ARG A 160 10.28 -6.78 10.69
C ARG A 160 8.84 -6.30 10.51
N LEU A 161 8.62 -5.21 9.78
CA LEU A 161 7.28 -4.71 9.49
C LEU A 161 6.45 -5.75 8.71
N TYR A 162 7.04 -6.41 7.71
CA TYR A 162 6.37 -7.48 6.96
C TYR A 162 6.10 -8.71 7.84
N GLU A 163 7.08 -9.16 8.64
CA GLU A 163 6.89 -10.27 9.59
C GLU A 163 5.71 -10.02 10.53
N LEU A 164 5.65 -8.82 11.12
CA LEU A 164 4.57 -8.43 12.03
C LEU A 164 3.21 -8.33 11.34
N PHE A 165 3.19 -7.84 10.09
CA PHE A 165 2.00 -7.83 9.27
C PHE A 165 1.47 -9.26 9.00
N PHE A 166 2.33 -10.19 8.59
CA PHE A 166 1.92 -11.58 8.35
C PHE A 166 1.51 -12.31 9.62
N ALA A 167 2.20 -12.07 10.74
CA ALA A 167 1.79 -12.58 12.05
C ALA A 167 0.39 -12.06 12.43
N HIS A 168 0.13 -10.76 12.23
CA HIS A 168 -1.19 -10.18 12.45
C HIS A 168 -2.25 -10.77 11.52
N LEU A 169 -1.92 -10.99 10.24
CA LEU A 169 -2.82 -11.63 9.28
C LEU A 169 -3.25 -13.03 9.72
N GLY A 170 -2.31 -13.82 10.28
CA GLY A 170 -2.59 -15.14 10.83
C GLY A 170 -3.58 -15.12 12.00
N LEU A 171 -3.61 -14.03 12.77
CA LEU A 171 -4.55 -13.86 13.89
C LEU A 171 -5.95 -13.43 13.45
N VAL A 172 -6.04 -12.62 12.38
CA VAL A 172 -7.31 -12.06 11.89
C VAL A 172 -8.07 -13.06 10.98
N ALA A 173 -7.43 -14.15 10.55
CA ALA A 173 -8.02 -15.24 9.78
C ALA A 173 -8.83 -14.74 8.55
N PRO A 174 -8.17 -14.20 7.51
CA PRO A 174 -8.85 -13.53 6.41
C PRO A 174 -9.69 -14.51 5.57
N GLU A 175 -10.62 -13.96 4.78
CA GLU A 175 -11.46 -14.73 3.87
C GLU A 175 -10.63 -15.56 2.87
N ALA A 176 -11.19 -16.66 2.36
CA ALA A 176 -10.47 -17.64 1.54
C ALA A 176 -9.75 -17.02 0.31
N GLY A 177 -10.38 -16.06 -0.37
CA GLY A 177 -9.76 -15.37 -1.51
C GLY A 177 -8.52 -14.55 -1.12
N VAL A 178 -8.57 -13.88 0.03
CA VAL A 178 -7.42 -13.13 0.58
C VAL A 178 -6.32 -14.08 1.04
N ARG A 179 -6.66 -15.22 1.65
CA ARG A 179 -5.67 -16.26 1.98
C ARG A 179 -4.96 -16.79 0.74
N SER A 180 -5.71 -17.06 -0.33
CA SER A 180 -5.12 -17.52 -1.60
C SER A 180 -4.14 -16.49 -2.15
N PHE A 181 -4.52 -15.21 -2.16
CA PHE A 181 -3.65 -14.13 -2.62
C PHE A 181 -2.30 -14.11 -1.88
N PHE A 182 -2.30 -14.25 -0.56
CA PHE A 182 -1.05 -14.25 0.21
C PHE A 182 -0.25 -15.54 0.12
N LYS A 183 -0.90 -16.68 -0.17
CA LYS A 183 -0.21 -17.95 -0.43
C LYS A 183 0.62 -17.91 -1.72
N ASP A 184 0.18 -17.14 -2.71
CA ASP A 184 0.86 -17.05 -4.01
C ASP A 184 1.98 -15.99 -4.03
N ILE A 185 2.08 -15.17 -2.97
CA ILE A 185 3.03 -14.05 -2.86
C ILE A 185 4.15 -14.31 -1.85
N VAL A 186 3.90 -15.15 -0.85
CA VAL A 186 4.85 -15.58 0.20
C VAL A 186 5.40 -16.95 -0.14
#